data_AF-A0A1K1PZH4-F1
#
_entry.id   AF-A0A1K1PZH4-F1
#
_cell.length_a   1.000
_cell.length_b   1.000
_cell.length_c   1.000
_cell.angle_alpha   90.00
_cell.angle_beta   90.00
_cell.angle_gamma   90.00
#
_symmetry.space_group_name_H-M   'P 1'
#
loop_
_entity.id
_entity.type
_entity.pdbx_description
1 polymer ?
#
loop_
_entity_poly.entity_id
_entity_poly.type
_entity_poly.pdbx_seq_one_letter_code
_entity_poly.pdbx_strand_id
1 'polypeptide(L)'
;MKKFLKTRSEEVESAVEQAMRDRIDQLVIAMRSADVPDADTEALRAEIIKIDEEIRKLMKKLGDADTVLFEYIQNTVNELHEQKAALERKIRAKARKRRTVDTAPLEKPMKHCDKLSIPEKHELAAVMLEAVYVSDENGIEVKFSI
;
A
#
# COMPACT_ATOMS: atom_id res chain seq x y z
N MET A 1 9.38 39.59 -24.56
CA MET A 1 8.19 40.01 -23.79
C MET A 1 8.08 39.15 -22.55
N LYS A 2 8.10 39.74 -21.34
CA LYS A 2 7.76 39.01 -20.11
C LYS A 2 6.23 38.83 -20.10
N LYS A 3 5.76 37.59 -20.18
CA LYS A 3 4.36 37.28 -19.90
C LYS A 3 4.19 37.29 -18.39
N PHE A 4 3.27 38.11 -17.89
CA PHE A 4 2.89 38.11 -16.49
C PHE A 4 1.65 37.22 -16.35
N LEU A 5 1.72 36.25 -15.44
CA LEU A 5 0.56 35.44 -15.08
C LEU A 5 -0.47 36.35 -14.38
N LYS A 6 -1.76 36.07 -14.61
CA LYS A 6 -2.84 36.78 -13.91
C LYS A 6 -3.01 36.29 -12.48
N THR A 7 -2.69 35.03 -12.22
CA THR A 7 -2.78 34.39 -10.91
C THR A 7 -1.78 34.99 -9.93
N ARG A 8 -2.24 35.34 -8.72
CA ARG A 8 -1.37 35.89 -7.68
C ARG A 8 -0.57 34.80 -6.99
N SER A 9 0.64 35.12 -6.52
CA SER A 9 1.49 34.17 -5.78
C SER A 9 0.78 33.57 -4.56
N GLU A 10 0.04 34.40 -3.82
CA GLU A 10 -0.74 34.00 -2.64
C GLU A 10 -1.83 32.96 -2.97
N GLU A 11 -2.45 33.08 -4.15
CA GLU A 11 -3.46 32.13 -4.64
C GLU A 11 -2.81 30.79 -5.03
N VAL A 12 -1.62 30.84 -5.63
CA VAL A 12 -0.84 29.64 -5.94
C VAL A 12 -0.41 28.92 -4.66
N GLU A 13 0.13 29.64 -3.68
CA GLU A 13 0.56 29.08 -2.41
C GLU A 13 -0.60 28.42 -1.65
N SER A 14 -1.75 29.09 -1.56
CA SER A 14 -2.93 28.54 -0.91
C SER A 14 -3.45 27.28 -1.61
N ALA A 15 -3.48 27.26 -2.95
CA ALA A 15 -3.93 26.10 -3.72
C ALA A 15 -2.97 24.91 -3.56
N VAL A 16 -1.66 25.16 -3.59
CA VAL A 16 -0.64 24.13 -3.39
C VAL A 16 -0.70 23.57 -1.97
N GLU A 17 -0.90 24.43 -0.96
CA GLU A 17 -1.06 24.00 0.43
C GLU A 17 -2.29 23.10 0.61
N GLN A 18 -3.43 23.49 0.04
CA GLN A 18 -4.64 22.66 0.10
C GLN A 18 -4.42 21.31 -0.61
N ALA A 19 -3.80 21.32 -1.79
CA ALA A 19 -3.50 20.08 -2.52
C ALA A 19 -2.58 19.14 -1.74
N MET A 20 -1.59 19.67 -1.01
CA MET A 20 -0.72 18.88 -0.13
C MET A 20 -1.50 18.27 1.04
N ARG A 21 -2.41 19.03 1.67
CA ARG A 21 -3.27 18.52 2.75
C ARG A 21 -4.17 17.39 2.26
N ASP A 22 -4.84 17.59 1.13
CA ASP A 22 -5.72 16.59 0.52
C ASP A 22 -4.94 15.32 0.14
N ARG A 23 -3.72 15.45 -0.36
CA ARG A 23 -2.86 14.31 -0.71
C ARG A 23 -2.50 13.48 0.53
N ILE A 24 -2.16 14.12 1.65
CA ILE A 24 -1.86 13.42 2.89
C ILE A 24 -3.10 12.70 3.43
N ASP A 25 -4.26 13.37 3.43
CA ASP A 25 -5.51 12.74 3.89
C ASP A 25 -5.87 11.51 3.04
N GLN A 26 -5.71 11.58 1.72
CA GLN A 26 -5.91 10.43 0.82
C GLN A 26 -4.97 9.27 1.15
N LEU A 27 -3.69 9.55 1.40
CA LEU A 27 -2.71 8.54 1.75
C LEU A 27 -2.98 7.92 3.14
N VAL A 28 -3.41 8.71 4.13
CA VAL A 28 -3.80 8.23 5.46
C VAL A 28 -5.04 7.36 5.39
N ILE A 29 -6.04 7.75 4.60
CA ILE A 29 -7.25 6.94 4.36
C ILE A 29 -6.88 5.62 3.68
N ALA A 30 -6.02 5.65 2.65
CA ALA A 30 -5.54 4.46 1.97
C ALA A 30 -4.80 3.53 2.95
N MET A 31 -3.94 4.07 3.80
CA MET A 31 -3.22 3.32 4.84
C MET A 31 -4.18 2.66 5.84
N ARG A 32 -5.12 3.42 6.40
CA ARG A 32 -6.11 2.88 7.34
C ARG A 32 -6.99 1.80 6.70
N SER A 33 -7.34 1.95 5.43
CA SER A 33 -8.10 0.93 4.69
C SER A 33 -7.28 -0.35 4.47
N ALA A 34 -5.95 -0.26 4.44
CA ALA A 34 -5.05 -1.41 4.37
C ALA A 34 -4.90 -2.14 5.72
N ASP A 35 -5.04 -1.44 6.85
CA ASP A 35 -4.97 -2.00 8.21
C ASP A 35 -6.27 -2.68 8.68
N VAL A 36 -7.39 -2.46 7.99
CA VAL A 36 -8.63 -3.21 8.28
C VAL A 36 -8.41 -4.69 7.96
N PRO A 37 -8.77 -5.62 8.87
CA PRO A 37 -8.66 -7.06 8.60
C PRO A 37 -9.39 -7.41 7.31
N ASP A 38 -8.62 -7.84 6.31
CA ASP A 38 -9.12 -8.26 5.01
C ASP A 38 -9.75 -9.65 5.18
N ALA A 39 -11.09 -9.71 5.25
CA ALA A 39 -11.84 -10.95 5.40
C ALA A 39 -11.41 -12.01 4.38
N ASP A 40 -11.05 -11.59 3.16
CA ASP A 40 -10.47 -12.47 2.14
C ASP A 40 -9.10 -13.03 2.54
N THR A 41 -8.22 -12.20 3.11
CA THR A 41 -6.89 -12.64 3.57
C THR A 41 -7.01 -13.60 4.75
N GLU A 42 -7.95 -13.34 5.67
CA GLU A 42 -8.23 -14.25 6.78
C GLU A 42 -8.85 -15.56 6.30
N ALA A 43 -9.74 -15.53 5.30
CA ALA A 43 -10.24 -16.74 4.66
C ALA A 43 -9.12 -17.56 4.00
N LEU A 44 -8.18 -16.90 3.30
CA LEU A 44 -7.00 -17.55 2.73
C LEU A 44 -6.10 -18.18 3.81
N ARG A 45 -5.93 -17.51 4.96
CA ARG A 45 -5.16 -18.04 6.10
C ARG A 45 -5.84 -19.26 6.72
N ALA A 46 -7.16 -19.22 6.91
CA ALA A 46 -7.92 -20.35 7.41
C ALA A 46 -7.80 -21.57 6.50
N GLU A 47 -7.80 -21.37 5.18
CA GLU A 47 -7.63 -22.46 4.21
C GLU A 47 -6.22 -23.07 4.25
N ILE A 48 -5.18 -22.25 4.44
CA ILE A 48 -3.80 -22.74 4.66
C ILE A 48 -3.73 -23.62 5.92
N ILE A 49 -4.40 -23.23 7.01
CA ILE A 49 -4.44 -24.02 8.25
C ILE A 49 -5.07 -25.41 8.02
N LYS A 50 -6.19 -25.47 7.26
CA LYS A 50 -6.82 -26.74 6.90
C LYS A 50 -5.90 -27.64 6.08
N ILE A 51 -5.21 -27.07 5.09
CA ILE A 51 -4.23 -27.81 4.28
C ILE A 51 -3.10 -28.35 5.17
N ASP A 52 -2.57 -27.55 6.10
CA ASP A 52 -1.53 -28.00 7.03
C ASP A 52 -2.01 -29.09 8.00
N GLU A 53 -3.29 -29.07 8.40
CA GLU A 53 -3.90 -30.17 9.15
C GLU A 53 -4.04 -31.46 8.32
N GLU A 54 -4.43 -31.34 7.07
CA GLU A 54 -4.59 -32.48 6.16
C GLU A 54 -3.24 -33.14 5.84
N ILE A 55 -2.22 -32.35 5.53
CA ILE A 55 -0.84 -32.83 5.36
C ILE A 55 -0.40 -33.57 6.63
N ARG A 56 -0.61 -33.00 7.82
CA ARG A 56 -0.26 -33.68 9.09
C ARG A 56 -1.01 -35.00 9.27
N LYS A 57 -2.28 -35.10 8.87
CA LYS A 57 -3.05 -36.35 8.94
C LYS A 57 -2.51 -37.41 7.98
N LEU A 58 -2.14 -37.01 6.75
CA LEU A 58 -1.55 -37.91 5.76
C LEU A 58 -0.17 -38.41 6.21
N MET A 59 0.69 -37.50 6.69
CA MET A 59 2.02 -37.85 7.19
C MET A 59 1.99 -38.81 8.38
N LYS A 60 0.97 -38.73 9.25
CA LYS A 60 0.79 -39.70 10.34
C LYS A 60 0.51 -41.12 9.83
N LYS A 61 -0.12 -41.27 8.67
CA LYS A 61 -0.43 -42.58 8.06
C LYS A 61 0.76 -43.18 7.33
N LEU A 62 1.84 -42.41 7.13
CA LEU A 62 3.01 -42.83 6.37
C LEU A 62 3.79 -43.96 7.04
N GLY A 63 3.81 -44.01 8.38
CA GLY A 63 4.57 -45.01 9.14
C GLY A 63 4.09 -46.45 8.93
N ASP A 64 2.81 -46.63 8.60
CA ASP A 64 2.17 -47.94 8.39
C ASP A 64 1.81 -48.19 6.92
N ALA A 65 2.26 -47.32 6.00
CA ALA A 65 1.85 -47.38 4.60
C ALA A 65 2.58 -48.46 3.81
N ASP A 66 1.84 -49.24 3.03
CA ASP A 66 2.41 -50.05 1.96
C ASP A 66 2.89 -49.17 0.79
N THR A 67 3.58 -49.76 -0.19
CA THR A 67 4.15 -49.02 -1.32
C THR A 67 3.11 -48.22 -2.11
N VAL A 68 1.90 -48.76 -2.30
CA VAL A 68 0.82 -48.10 -3.06
C VAL A 68 0.26 -46.92 -2.26
N LEU A 69 0.01 -47.13 -0.97
CA LEU A 69 -0.48 -46.10 -0.07
C LEU A 69 0.57 -45.00 0.14
N PHE A 70 1.86 -45.35 0.17
CA PHE A 70 2.98 -44.41 0.25
C PHE A 70 3.01 -43.48 -0.96
N GLU A 71 2.99 -44.04 -2.18
CA GLU A 71 2.97 -43.25 -3.42
C GLU A 71 1.74 -42.34 -3.49
N TYR A 72 0.56 -42.84 -3.10
CA TYR A 72 -0.65 -42.05 -3.02
C TYR A 72 -0.52 -40.87 -2.04
N ILE A 73 -0.04 -41.13 -0.82
CA ILE A 73 0.17 -40.10 0.21
C ILE A 73 1.16 -39.05 -0.30
N GLN A 74 2.27 -39.47 -0.91
CA GLN A 74 3.28 -38.57 -1.41
C GLN A 74 2.75 -37.65 -2.51
N ASN A 75 2.00 -38.20 -3.47
CA ASN A 75 1.36 -37.42 -4.53
C ASN A 75 0.36 -36.41 -3.96
N THR A 76 -0.49 -36.84 -3.03
CA THR A 76 -1.50 -35.99 -2.38
C THR A 76 -0.85 -34.86 -1.58
N VAL A 77 0.22 -35.14 -0.82
CA VAL A 77 0.96 -34.13 -0.05
C VAL A 77 1.62 -33.10 -0.97
N ASN A 78 2.15 -33.52 -2.12
CA ASN A 78 2.72 -32.60 -3.11
C ASN A 78 1.66 -31.65 -3.66
N GLU A 79 0.48 -32.15 -4.05
CA GLU A 79 -0.63 -31.31 -4.51
C GLU A 79 -1.08 -30.30 -3.44
N LEU A 80 -1.19 -30.74 -2.19
CA LEU A 80 -1.53 -29.87 -1.06
C LEU A 80 -0.47 -28.78 -0.82
N HIS A 81 0.82 -29.11 -0.95
CA HIS A 81 1.89 -28.12 -0.89
C HIS A 81 1.83 -27.10 -2.01
N GLU A 82 1.51 -27.52 -3.24
CA GLU A 82 1.32 -26.60 -4.36
C GLU A 82 0.14 -25.65 -4.15
N GLN A 83 -0.98 -26.18 -3.65
CA GLN A 83 -2.16 -25.40 -3.28
C GLN A 83 -1.83 -24.37 -2.20
N LYS A 84 -1.16 -24.79 -1.11
CA LYS A 84 -0.68 -23.88 -0.06
C LYS A 84 0.20 -22.77 -0.64
N ALA A 85 1.19 -23.13 -1.46
CA ALA A 85 2.09 -22.16 -2.08
C ALA A 85 1.35 -21.16 -2.98
N ALA A 86 0.26 -21.58 -3.65
CA ALA A 86 -0.59 -20.70 -4.44
C ALA A 86 -1.36 -19.69 -3.56
N LEU A 87 -1.91 -20.13 -2.42
CA LEU A 87 -2.59 -19.26 -1.47
C LEU A 87 -1.62 -18.24 -0.84
N GLU A 88 -0.43 -18.68 -0.44
CA GLU A 88 0.62 -17.78 0.07
C GLU A 88 1.08 -16.75 -0.98
N ARG A 89 1.12 -17.13 -2.26
CA ARG A 89 1.38 -16.18 -3.36
C ARG A 89 0.27 -15.14 -3.48
N LYS A 90 -1.00 -15.52 -3.32
CA LYS A 90 -2.14 -14.58 -3.32
C LYS A 90 -2.04 -13.58 -2.17
N ILE A 91 -1.71 -14.04 -0.96
CA ILE A 91 -1.51 -13.16 0.20
C ILE A 91 -0.35 -12.18 -0.05
N ARG A 92 0.79 -12.67 -0.53
CA ARG A 92 1.94 -11.80 -0.87
C ARG A 92 1.63 -10.78 -1.96
N ALA A 93 0.85 -11.16 -2.97
CA ALA A 93 0.41 -10.26 -4.04
C ALA A 93 -0.51 -9.16 -3.49
N LYS A 94 -1.45 -9.50 -2.60
CA LYS A 94 -2.29 -8.52 -1.90
C LYS A 94 -1.45 -7.57 -1.04
N ALA A 95 -0.48 -8.08 -0.27
CA ALA A 95 0.41 -7.27 0.54
C ALA A 95 1.29 -6.31 -0.31
N ARG A 96 1.80 -6.76 -1.46
CA ARG A 96 2.59 -5.91 -2.37
C ARG A 96 1.76 -4.79 -3.00
N LYS A 97 0.50 -5.06 -3.36
CA LYS A 97 -0.43 -4.00 -3.81
C LYS A 97 -0.74 -2.98 -2.70
N ARG A 98 -0.62 -3.39 -1.44
CA ARG A 98 -0.83 -2.57 -0.24
C ARG A 98 0.44 -1.91 0.29
N ARG A 99 1.59 -1.96 -0.41
CA ARG A 99 2.82 -1.31 0.08
C ARG A 99 2.61 0.20 0.06
N THR A 100 2.22 0.73 1.21
CA THR A 100 1.88 2.11 1.51
C THR A 100 3.13 2.98 1.51
N VAL A 101 2.99 4.19 0.99
CA VAL A 101 3.88 5.30 1.30
C VAL A 101 3.73 5.56 2.80
N ASP A 102 4.80 5.49 3.56
CA ASP A 102 4.79 5.86 4.98
C ASP A 102 4.60 7.38 5.07
N THR A 103 3.38 7.82 5.41
CA THR A 103 3.06 9.24 5.58
C THR A 103 3.32 9.76 6.99
N ALA A 104 3.73 8.91 7.94
CA ALA A 104 4.01 9.32 9.30
C ALA A 104 5.02 10.49 9.41
N PRO A 105 6.05 10.62 8.54
CA PRO A 105 6.95 11.77 8.54
C PRO A 105 6.28 13.08 8.12
N LEU A 106 5.18 13.02 7.35
CA LEU A 106 4.51 14.18 6.74
C LEU A 106 3.26 14.62 7.51
N GLU A 107 2.64 13.74 8.30
CA GLU A 107 1.44 14.06 9.08
C GLU A 107 1.64 15.18 10.11
N LYS A 108 2.75 15.15 10.84
CA LYS A 108 3.03 16.13 11.92
C LYS A 108 3.34 17.54 11.37
N PRO A 109 4.24 17.69 10.37
CA PRO A 109 4.48 18.98 9.71
C PRO A 109 3.21 19.54 9.08
N MET A 110 2.38 18.70 8.45
CA MET A 110 1.20 19.19 7.74
C MET A 110 0.10 19.72 8.68
N LYS A 111 -0.10 19.09 9.85
CA LYS A 111 -1.06 19.56 10.87
C LYS A 111 -0.71 20.95 11.44
N HIS A 112 0.55 21.36 11.32
CA HIS A 112 1.04 22.63 11.85
C HIS A 112 1.65 23.52 10.77
N CYS A 113 1.30 23.30 9.50
CA CYS A 113 1.87 24.03 8.37
C CYS A 113 1.77 25.55 8.55
N ASP A 114 0.65 26.05 9.08
CA ASP A 114 0.44 27.47 9.36
C ASP A 114 1.42 28.06 10.38
N LYS A 115 2.05 27.21 11.19
CA LYS A 115 3.02 27.57 12.24
C LYS A 115 4.47 27.33 11.81
N LEU A 116 4.69 26.73 10.65
CA LEU A 116 6.03 26.49 10.10
C LEU A 116 6.60 27.79 9.51
N SER A 117 7.91 27.95 9.66
CA SER A 117 8.68 28.99 8.98
C SER A 117 8.71 28.76 7.46
N ILE A 118 8.98 29.80 6.68
CA ILE A 118 9.07 29.72 5.22
C ILE A 118 10.07 28.62 4.75
N PRO A 119 11.27 28.48 5.36
CA PRO A 119 12.18 27.39 5.01
C PRO A 119 11.60 25.99 5.27
N GLU A 120 10.93 25.78 6.41
CA GLU A 120 10.34 24.49 6.76
C GLU A 120 9.17 24.14 5.82
N LYS A 121 8.38 25.13 5.41
CA LYS A 121 7.34 24.96 4.38
C LYS A 121 7.95 24.57 3.03
N HIS A 122 9.09 25.16 2.68
CA HIS A 122 9.80 24.85 1.44
C HIS A 122 10.37 23.43 1.44
N GLU A 123 10.97 22.99 2.55
CA GLU A 123 11.45 21.60 2.71
C GLU A 123 10.29 20.60 2.61
N LEU A 124 9.16 20.88 3.27
CA LEU A 124 7.98 20.04 3.18
C LEU A 124 7.46 19.94 1.73
N ALA A 125 7.37 21.07 1.03
CA ALA A 125 6.97 21.11 -0.37
C ALA A 125 7.95 20.35 -1.28
N ALA A 126 9.27 20.49 -1.04
CA ALA A 126 10.29 19.78 -1.83
C ALA A 126 10.25 18.26 -1.66
N VAL A 127 9.81 17.77 -0.49
CA VAL A 127 9.62 16.34 -0.25
C VAL A 127 8.35 15.82 -0.95
N MET A 128 7.27 16.61 -0.97
CA MET A 128 5.97 16.17 -1.47
C MET A 128 5.74 16.40 -2.97
N LEU A 129 6.37 17.44 -3.53
CA LEU A 129 6.07 17.94 -4.86
C LEU A 129 7.22 17.66 -5.82
N GLU A 130 6.85 17.23 -7.03
CA GLU A 130 7.77 17.16 -8.17
C GLU A 130 7.76 18.48 -8.94
N ALA A 131 6.57 19.05 -9.17
CA ALA A 131 6.41 20.31 -9.90
C ALA A 131 5.05 20.96 -9.62
N VAL A 132 4.99 22.28 -9.79
CA VAL A 132 3.74 23.06 -9.84
C VAL A 132 3.68 23.79 -11.17
N TYR A 133 2.65 23.50 -11.96
CA TYR A 133 2.40 24.16 -13.24
C TYR A 133 1.32 25.23 -13.05
N VAL A 134 1.62 26.46 -13.50
CA VAL A 134 0.68 27.58 -13.41
C VAL A 134 0.47 28.14 -14.81
N SER A 135 -0.78 28.22 -15.23
CA SER A 135 -1.16 28.82 -16.51
C SER A 135 -2.48 29.58 -16.39
N ASP A 136 -2.62 30.65 -17.17
CA ASP A 136 -3.86 31.43 -17.21
C ASP A 136 -5.04 30.66 -17.83
N GLU A 137 -4.77 29.60 -18.61
CA GLU A 137 -5.78 28.80 -19.33
C GLU A 137 -6.18 27.53 -18.56
N ASN A 138 -5.22 26.80 -17.99
CA ASN A 138 -5.46 25.52 -17.32
C ASN A 138 -5.45 25.63 -15.78
N GLY A 139 -5.17 26.81 -15.22
CA GLY A 139 -5.11 27.02 -13.78
C GLY A 139 -3.82 26.50 -13.14
N ILE A 140 -3.93 26.05 -11.88
CA ILE A 140 -2.83 25.52 -11.07
C ILE A 140 -2.92 23.99 -11.04
N GLU A 141 -1.86 23.32 -11.49
CA GLU A 141 -1.74 21.86 -11.46
C GLU A 141 -0.54 21.47 -10.59
N VAL A 142 -0.78 20.55 -9.64
CA VAL A 142 0.22 20.11 -8.66
C VAL A 142 0.61 18.67 -8.94
N LYS A 143 1.90 18.44 -9.22
CA LYS A 143 2.47 17.11 -9.45
C LYS A 143 3.20 16.65 -8.20
N PHE A 144 2.78 15.52 -7.63
CA PHE A 144 3.37 14.94 -6.43
C PHE A 144 4.48 13.93 -6.76
N SER A 145 5.53 13.91 -5.94
CA SER A 145 6.65 12.96 -6.03
C SER A 145 6.40 11.66 -5.23
N ILE A 146 5.33 11.63 -4.43
CA ILE A 146 4.96 10.57 -3.48
C ILE A 146 3.69 9.81 -3.88
#